data_AF-A0A534WIS6-F1
#
_entry.id   AF-A0A534WIS6-F1
#
_cell.length_a   1.000
_cell.length_b   1.000
_cell.length_c   1.000
_cell.angle_alpha   90.00
_cell.angle_beta   90.00
_cell.angle_gamma   90.00
#
_symmetry.space_group_name_H-M   'P 1'
#
loop_
_entity.id
_entity.type
_entity.pdbx_description
1 polymer ?
#
loop_
_entity_poly.entity_id
_entity_poly.type
_entity_poly.pdbx_seq_one_letter_code
_entity_poly.pdbx_strand_id
1 'polypeptide(L)'
;MDYHIEVITDATPGWARTTYLVVTDIEAAHRELTEHGLAVSPIRHKTSTDDWQGDYSPGVDPERRKYASLIDFADPDGNTWIVQERGFTRTSSTTCRRI
;
A
#
# COMPACT_ATOMS: atom_id res chain seq x y z
N MET A 1 10.23 3.09 -18.11
CA MET A 1 9.16 3.96 -17.59
C MET A 1 7.87 3.13 -17.65
N ASP A 2 6.83 3.56 -16.96
CA ASP A 2 5.54 2.88 -16.80
C ASP A 2 5.50 1.86 -15.64
N TYR A 3 5.23 2.39 -14.44
CA TYR A 3 4.37 1.66 -13.50
C TYR A 3 2.95 2.12 -13.79
N HIS A 4 2.27 1.36 -14.63
CA HIS A 4 0.87 1.60 -14.96
C HIS A 4 0.03 0.97 -13.85
N ILE A 5 -0.37 1.75 -12.84
CA ILE A 5 -1.43 1.30 -11.92
C ILE A 5 -2.76 1.66 -12.59
N GLU A 6 -3.28 0.71 -13.35
CA GLU A 6 -4.63 0.79 -13.91
C GLU A 6 -5.61 0.29 -12.84
N VAL A 7 -6.21 1.22 -12.07
CA VAL A 7 -7.32 0.91 -11.16
C VAL A 7 -8.61 0.96 -11.97
N ILE A 8 -9.15 -0.21 -12.32
CA ILE A 8 -10.48 -0.36 -12.93
C ILE A 8 -11.37 -1.05 -11.88
N THR A 9 -12.34 -0.33 -11.32
CA THR A 9 -13.33 -0.89 -10.38
C THR A 9 -14.75 -0.57 -10.86
N ASP A 10 -15.47 -1.62 -11.27
CA ASP A 10 -16.91 -1.62 -11.62
C ASP A 10 -17.72 -2.00 -10.35
N ALA A 11 -17.63 -1.18 -9.30
CA ALA A 11 -18.38 -1.41 -8.07
C ALA A 11 -19.45 -0.33 -7.91
N THR A 12 -20.70 -0.76 -7.67
CA THR A 12 -21.80 0.15 -7.35
C THR A 12 -21.44 0.99 -6.11
N PRO A 13 -21.47 2.32 -6.19
CA PRO A 13 -21.13 3.20 -5.06
C PRO A 13 -21.98 2.85 -3.83
N GLY A 14 -21.34 2.75 -2.66
CA GLY A 14 -22.03 2.53 -1.38
C GLY A 14 -22.12 1.08 -0.89
N TRP A 15 -21.57 0.10 -1.63
CA TRP A 15 -21.34 -1.26 -1.13
C TRP A 15 -19.85 -1.43 -0.83
N ALA A 16 -19.39 -0.89 0.30
CA ALA A 16 -17.99 -0.93 0.71
C ALA A 16 -17.49 -2.37 0.83
N ARG A 17 -16.89 -2.90 -0.25
CA ARG A 17 -16.07 -4.11 -0.22
C ARG A 17 -14.65 -3.67 0.06
N THR A 18 -14.13 -4.01 1.22
CA THR A 18 -12.70 -3.81 1.53
C THR A 18 -11.87 -4.55 0.49
N THR A 19 -11.21 -3.82 -0.39
CA THR A 19 -10.37 -4.38 -1.45
C THR A 19 -8.92 -4.33 -1.04
N TYR A 20 -8.18 -5.41 -1.28
CA TYR A 20 -6.77 -5.52 -0.92
C TYR A 20 -5.88 -5.28 -2.14
N LEU A 21 -4.98 -4.31 -2.04
CA LEU A 21 -3.91 -4.07 -3.00
C LEU A 21 -2.59 -4.59 -2.41
N VAL A 22 -1.82 -5.36 -3.18
CA VAL A 22 -0.53 -5.89 -2.70
C VAL A 22 0.61 -5.22 -3.45
N VAL A 23 1.54 -4.62 -2.71
CA VAL A 23 2.69 -3.89 -3.24
C VAL A 23 4.00 -4.47 -2.73
N THR A 24 5.10 -4.10 -3.39
CA THR A 24 6.47 -4.44 -2.98
C THR A 24 7.19 -3.32 -2.26
N ASP A 25 6.66 -2.10 -2.28
CA ASP A 25 7.17 -0.94 -1.54
C ASP A 25 5.98 -0.08 -1.10
N ILE A 26 5.64 -0.16 0.18
CA ILE A 26 4.49 0.55 0.72
C ILE A 26 4.75 2.05 0.94
N GLU A 27 6.01 2.46 1.12
CA GLU A 27 6.35 3.87 1.26
C GLU A 27 6.22 4.59 -0.08
N ALA A 28 6.69 3.95 -1.16
CA ALA A 28 6.49 4.44 -2.51
C ALA A 28 5.00 4.57 -2.85
N ALA A 29 4.21 3.53 -2.55
CA ALA A 29 2.76 3.54 -2.77
C ALA A 29 2.06 4.63 -1.94
N HIS A 30 2.40 4.78 -0.65
CA HIS A 30 1.83 5.83 0.20
C HIS A 30 2.11 7.22 -0.37
N ARG A 31 3.36 7.48 -0.81
CA ARG A 31 3.73 8.75 -1.41
C ARG A 31 2.95 9.02 -2.69
N GLU A 32 2.89 8.06 -3.61
CA GLU A 32 2.18 8.21 -4.89
C GLU A 32 0.69 8.50 -4.66
N LEU A 33 0.01 7.72 -3.82
CA LEU A 33 -1.41 7.94 -3.51
C LEU A 33 -1.64 9.33 -2.89
N THR A 34 -0.76 9.78 -2.00
CA THR A 34 -0.83 11.12 -1.40
C THR A 34 -0.56 12.23 -2.44
N GLU A 35 0.42 12.05 -3.32
CA GLU A 35 0.74 12.98 -4.41
C GLU A 35 -0.42 13.12 -5.41
N HIS A 36 -1.20 12.04 -5.59
CA HIS A 36 -2.42 12.03 -6.40
C HIS A 36 -3.64 12.64 -5.68
N GLY A 37 -3.46 13.16 -4.46
CA GLY A 37 -4.50 13.85 -3.70
C GLY A 37 -5.46 12.94 -2.94
N LEU A 38 -5.15 11.65 -2.81
CA LEU A 38 -5.95 10.72 -2.01
C LEU A 38 -5.66 10.92 -0.52
N ALA A 39 -6.71 10.79 0.31
CA ALA A 39 -6.58 10.78 1.76
C ALA A 39 -6.13 9.38 2.20
N VAL A 40 -4.83 9.23 2.46
CA VAL A 40 -4.20 7.96 2.85
C VAL A 40 -3.89 7.96 4.35
N SER A 41 -4.14 6.84 5.01
CA SER A 41 -3.76 6.64 6.41
C SER A 41 -2.23 6.62 6.58
N PRO A 42 -1.71 6.97 7.77
CA PRO A 42 -0.32 6.68 8.10
C PRO A 42 0.01 5.20 7.91
N ILE A 43 1.26 4.91 7.53
CA ILE A 43 1.76 3.54 7.46
C ILE A 43 1.76 2.92 8.85
N ARG A 44 1.25 1.69 8.94
CA ARG A 44 1.28 0.87 10.16
C ARG A 44 1.76 -0.54 9.84
N HIS A 45 2.31 -1.24 10.83
CA HIS A 45 2.69 -2.64 10.69
C HIS A 45 2.14 -3.50 11.81
N LYS A 46 1.96 -4.79 11.53
CA LYS A 46 1.56 -5.78 12.54
C LYS A 46 2.72 -6.01 13.51
N THR A 47 2.44 -5.85 14.80
CA THR A 47 3.38 -6.18 15.87
C THR A 47 3.67 -7.68 15.91
N SER A 48 2.64 -8.51 15.71
CA SER A 48 2.76 -9.95 15.54
C SER A 48 2.16 -10.42 14.22
N THR A 49 2.90 -11.24 13.49
CA THR A 49 2.43 -11.91 12.25
C THR A 49 1.93 -13.33 12.49
N ASP A 50 2.28 -13.91 13.66
CA ASP A 50 2.03 -15.31 13.99
C ASP A 50 0.62 -15.55 14.55
N ASP A 51 0.04 -14.52 15.14
CA ASP A 51 -1.33 -14.55 15.66
C ASP A 51 -2.16 -13.40 15.05
N TRP A 52 -3.38 -13.73 14.63
CA TRP A 52 -4.36 -12.76 14.11
C TRP A 52 -4.83 -11.75 15.19
N GLN A 53 -4.23 -11.76 16.38
CA GLN A 53 -4.51 -10.87 17.51
C GLN A 53 -3.47 -9.75 17.69
N GLY A 54 -2.55 -9.59 16.73
CA GLY A 54 -1.54 -8.55 16.81
C GLY A 54 -2.10 -7.13 16.67
N ASP A 55 -1.72 -6.25 17.60
CA ASP A 55 -1.89 -4.80 17.49
C ASP A 55 -1.08 -4.23 16.31
N TYR A 56 -1.42 -3.01 15.89
CA TYR A 56 -0.66 -2.28 14.90
C TYR A 56 0.27 -1.26 15.55
N SER A 57 1.52 -1.23 15.11
CA SER A 57 2.50 -0.20 15.44
C SER A 57 2.68 0.78 14.28
N PRO A 58 3.01 2.05 14.56
CA PRO A 58 3.26 3.03 13.51
C PRO A 58 4.52 2.70 12.69
N GLY A 59 4.50 3.07 11.41
CA GLY A 59 5.62 2.88 10.48
C GLY A 59 5.61 1.54 9.76
N VAL A 60 6.55 1.37 8.82
CA VAL A 60 6.81 0.09 8.15
C VAL A 60 7.31 -0.95 9.14
N ASP A 61 7.06 -2.23 8.84
CA ASP A 61 7.65 -3.32 9.63
C ASP A 61 9.18 -3.23 9.53
N PRO A 62 9.92 -3.10 10.65
CA PRO A 62 11.38 -2.97 10.61
C PRO A 62 12.07 -4.16 9.95
N GLU A 63 11.46 -5.35 10.07
CA GLU A 63 11.94 -6.59 9.46
C GLU A 63 11.41 -6.81 8.04
N ARG A 64 10.56 -5.90 7.52
CA ARG A 64 9.88 -5.99 6.22
C ARG A 64 9.28 -7.38 5.96
N ARG A 65 8.70 -7.98 7.01
CA ARG A 65 8.02 -9.28 6.95
C ARG A 65 6.86 -9.20 5.96
N LYS A 66 6.57 -10.35 5.35
CA LYS A 66 5.54 -10.45 4.32
C LYS A 66 4.16 -10.16 4.92
N TYR A 67 3.41 -9.27 4.28
CA TYR A 67 2.07 -8.84 4.69
C TYR A 67 2.02 -8.20 6.08
N ALA A 68 3.16 -7.66 6.55
CA ALA A 68 3.25 -7.02 7.86
C ALA A 68 2.96 -5.53 7.82
N SER A 69 3.29 -4.80 6.74
CA SER A 69 3.05 -3.35 6.60
C SER A 69 1.77 -3.05 5.82
N LEU A 70 0.98 -2.06 6.26
CA LEU A 70 -0.32 -1.72 5.69
C LEU A 70 -0.62 -0.20 5.72
N ILE A 71 -1.45 0.24 4.77
CA ILE A 71 -2.14 1.55 4.74
C ILE A 71 -3.59 1.33 4.30
N ASP A 72 -4.47 2.25 4.65
CA ASP A 72 -5.84 2.31 4.13
C ASP A 72 -6.11 3.65 3.47
N PHE A 73 -6.96 3.64 2.45
CA PHE A 73 -7.49 4.85 1.82
C PHE A 73 -8.88 4.59 1.26
N ALA A 74 -9.63 5.68 1.05
CA ALA A 74 -10.88 5.65 0.31
C ALA A 74 -10.68 6.27 -1.07
N ASP A 75 -11.19 5.63 -2.11
CA ASP A 75 -11.26 6.27 -3.42
C ASP A 75 -12.46 7.24 -3.50
N PRO A 76 -12.47 8.17 -4.48
CA PRO A 76 -13.58 9.11 -4.67
C PRO A 76 -14.94 8.44 -4.90
N ASP A 77 -14.94 7.19 -5.34
CA ASP A 77 -16.14 6.40 -5.61
C ASP A 77 -16.73 5.77 -4.33
N GLY A 78 -16.04 5.92 -3.19
CA GLY A 78 -16.48 5.45 -1.88
C GLY A 78 -16.07 4.01 -1.56
N ASN A 79 -15.14 3.42 -2.32
CA ASN A 79 -14.55 2.12 -2.01
C ASN A 79 -13.42 2.29 -0.98
N THR A 80 -13.32 1.33 -0.07
CA THR A 80 -12.21 1.27 0.90
C THR A 80 -11.15 0.29 0.41
N TRP A 81 -9.92 0.76 0.37
CA TRP A 81 -8.75 0.00 -0.04
C TRP A 81 -7.82 -0.23 1.14
N ILE A 82 -7.30 -1.44 1.27
CA ILE A 82 -6.19 -1.77 2.16
C ILE A 82 -5.00 -2.14 1.28
N VAL A 83 -3.91 -1.39 1.37
CA VAL A 83 -2.66 -1.73 0.70
C VAL A 83 -1.78 -2.50 1.67
N GLN A 84 -1.21 -3.62 1.23
CA GLN A 84 -0.31 -4.46 2.02
C GLN A 84 1.02 -4.69 1.30
N GLU A 85 2.11 -4.66 2.06
CA GLU A 85 3.43 -5.00 1.56
C GLU A 85 3.68 -6.51 1.62
N ARG A 86 3.82 -7.21 0.48
CA ARG A 86 4.11 -8.66 0.45
C ARG A 86 5.59 -8.98 0.68
N GLY A 87 6.47 -8.01 0.50
CA GLY A 87 7.91 -8.16 0.67
C GLY A 87 8.67 -7.06 -0.05
N PHE A 88 9.60 -6.44 0.66
CA PHE A 88 10.35 -5.31 0.15
C PHE A 88 11.34 -5.73 -0.93
N THR A 89 11.10 -5.31 -2.16
CA THR A 89 12.13 -5.33 -3.20
C THR A 89 12.45 -3.89 -3.50
N ARG A 90 13.62 -3.43 -3.04
CA ARG A 90 14.12 -2.12 -3.44
C ARG A 90 14.38 -2.17 -4.94
N THR A 91 13.43 -1.67 -5.73
CA THR A 91 13.68 -1.53 -7.15
C THR A 91 14.85 -0.58 -7.29
N SER A 92 15.98 -1.12 -7.71
CA SER A 92 17.16 -0.33 -8.00
C SER A 92 16.80 0.45 -9.26
N SER A 93 16.43 1.71 -9.10
CA SER A 93 16.42 2.66 -10.22
C SER A 93 17.83 2.70 -10.78
N THR A 94 18.06 1.90 -11.83
CA THR A 94 19.32 1.88 -12.56
C THR A 94 19.63 3.31 -12.98
N THR A 95 20.70 3.85 -12.42
CA THR A 95 21.37 5.08 -12.85
C THR A 95 21.36 5.14 -14.37
N CYS A 96 20.62 6.10 -14.94
CA CYS A 96 20.84 6.49 -16.32
C CYS A 96 22.21 7.16 -16.37
N ARG A 97 23.23 6.39 -16.77
CA ARG A 97 24.57 6.88 -17.05
C ARG A 97 24.51 7.61 -18.39
N ARG A 98 24.84 8.89 -18.35
CA ARG A 98 25.21 9.83 -19.42
C ARG A 98 25.53 9.20 -20.79
N ILE A 99 25.03 9.82 -21.86
CA ILE A 99 25.82 10.16 -23.05
C ILE A 99 25.88 11.68 -23.18
#